data_AF-A0A9N9HRC6-F1
#
_entry.id   AF-A0A9N9HRC6-F1
#
_cell.length_a   1.000
_cell.length_b   1.000
_cell.length_c   1.000
_cell.angle_alpha   90.00
_cell.angle_beta   90.00
_cell.angle_gamma   90.00
#
_symmetry.space_group_name_H-M   'P 1'
#
loop_
_entity.id
_entity.type
_entity.pdbx_description
1 polymer ?
#
loop_
_entity_poly.entity_id
_entity_poly.type
_entity_poly.pdbx_seq_one_letter_code
_entity_poly.pdbx_strand_id
1 'polypeptide(L)'
;NGIFLMDKPNIRPIVFGKILGYIYTGDVFLSLENEDVLEILIAADELILEALIDSIQDYLISEGVNWIKENFIKVRQVVSRLESCKKISKTCDVIIETEPKIIFKSKMSLTIDKDLLISLLKREDLDMKEIKIWDFLVKWGIAQS
;
A
#
# COMPACT_ATOMS: atom_id res chain seq x y z
N ASN A 1 7.62 5.02 -40.20
CA ASN A 1 6.85 5.53 -39.05
C ASN A 1 5.96 4.43 -38.52
N GLY A 2 6.33 3.85 -37.38
CA GLY A 2 5.55 2.79 -36.71
C GLY A 2 4.69 3.41 -35.63
N ILE A 3 3.37 3.31 -35.78
CA ILE A 3 2.44 3.58 -34.69
C ILE A 3 2.41 2.32 -33.84
N PHE A 4 2.83 2.44 -32.58
CA PHE A 4 2.64 1.38 -31.59
C PHE A 4 1.32 1.65 -30.87
N LEU A 5 0.36 0.75 -31.04
CA LEU A 5 -0.90 0.78 -30.31
C LEU A 5 -0.70 -0.03 -29.02
N MET A 6 -0.84 0.62 -27.87
CA MET A 6 -0.77 -0.01 -26.56
C MET A 6 -2.13 0.14 -25.89
N ASP A 7 -2.78 -0.99 -25.60
CA ASP A 7 -4.06 -1.03 -24.89
C ASP A 7 -3.84 -1.45 -23.43
N LYS A 8 -4.29 -0.60 -22.51
CA LYS A 8 -4.10 -0.74 -21.06
C LYS A 8 -5.40 -0.38 -20.32
N PRO A 9 -6.46 -1.19 -20.46
CA PRO A 9 -7.77 -0.90 -19.88
C PRO A 9 -7.77 -0.95 -18.34
N ASN A 10 -6.73 -1.53 -17.75
CA ASN A 10 -6.50 -1.62 -16.31
C ASN A 10 -5.88 -0.36 -15.71
N ILE A 11 -5.41 0.60 -16.51
CA ILE A 11 -4.89 1.89 -16.04
C ILE A 11 -5.94 2.98 -16.27
N ARG A 12 -6.42 3.62 -15.19
CA ARG A 12 -7.38 4.72 -15.32
C ARG A 12 -6.77 5.89 -16.10
N PRO A 13 -7.55 6.62 -16.93
CA PRO A 13 -7.04 7.75 -17.72
C PRO A 13 -6.33 8.83 -16.88
N ILE A 14 -6.81 9.09 -15.66
CA ILE A 14 -6.18 10.06 -14.75
C ILE A 14 -4.80 9.61 -14.27
N VAL A 15 -4.63 8.31 -13.98
CA VAL A 15 -3.35 7.72 -13.60
C VAL A 15 -2.40 7.73 -14.79
N PHE A 16 -2.88 7.32 -15.96
CA PHE A 16 -2.07 7.34 -17.19
C PHE A 16 -1.62 8.76 -17.54
N GLY A 17 -2.47 9.77 -17.37
CA GLY A 17 -2.10 11.17 -17.56
C GLY A 17 -0.96 11.63 -16.66
N LYS A 18 -0.93 11.17 -15.40
CA LYS A 18 0.18 11.44 -14.46
C LYS A 18 1.47 10.73 -14.88
N ILE A 19 1.38 9.47 -15.29
CA ILE A 19 2.53 8.72 -15.84
C ILE A 19 3.09 9.42 -17.09
N LEU A 20 2.22 9.85 -17.99
CA LEU A 20 2.62 10.56 -19.20
C LEU A 20 3.30 11.90 -18.86
N GLY A 21 2.75 12.65 -17.90
CA GLY A 21 3.38 13.86 -17.37
C GLY A 21 4.82 13.59 -16.93
N TYR A 22 5.03 12.57 -16.11
CA TYR A 22 6.36 12.15 -15.67
C TYR A 22 7.31 11.82 -16.82
N ILE A 23 6.85 11.06 -17.83
CA ILE A 23 7.70 10.69 -18.98
C ILE A 23 8.20 11.95 -19.72
N TYR A 24 7.39 13.00 -19.79
CA TYR A 24 7.74 14.24 -20.50
C TYR A 24 8.58 15.20 -19.66
N THR A 25 8.38 15.25 -18.35
CA THR A 25 8.98 16.27 -17.48
C THR A 25 10.06 15.74 -16.54
N GLY A 26 10.08 14.43 -16.30
CA GLY A 26 10.88 13.79 -15.25
C GLY A 26 10.31 13.98 -13.83
N ASP A 27 9.11 14.58 -13.69
CA ASP A 27 8.51 14.92 -12.39
C ASP A 27 7.05 14.44 -12.30
N VAL A 28 6.63 14.03 -11.10
CA VAL A 28 5.28 13.54 -10.82
C VAL A 28 4.65 14.32 -9.66
N PHE A 29 3.52 14.99 -9.93
CA PHE A 29 2.75 15.61 -8.86
C PHE A 29 1.89 14.56 -8.15
N LEU A 30 2.29 14.20 -6.92
CA LEU A 30 1.57 13.26 -6.07
C LEU A 30 0.65 14.01 -5.12
N SER A 31 -0.57 13.50 -4.96
CA SER A 31 -1.53 13.94 -3.95
C SER A 31 -1.93 12.73 -3.12
N LEU A 32 -1.58 12.73 -1.84
CA LEU A 32 -1.89 11.65 -0.90
C LEU A 32 -3.40 11.60 -0.55
N GLU A 33 -4.14 12.67 -0.83
CA GLU A 33 -5.58 12.76 -0.56
C GLU A 33 -6.44 11.92 -1.53
N ASN A 34 -5.92 11.58 -2.72
CA ASN A 34 -6.75 11.07 -3.82
C ASN A 34 -6.62 9.55 -4.09
N GLU A 35 -6.02 8.77 -3.19
CA GLU A 35 -5.75 7.31 -3.32
C GLU A 35 -4.94 6.86 -4.57
N ASP A 36 -4.71 7.75 -5.54
CA ASP A 36 -4.05 7.47 -6.81
C ASP A 36 -2.61 6.98 -6.66
N VAL A 37 -1.93 7.28 -5.55
CA VAL A 37 -0.50 6.97 -5.39
C VAL A 37 -0.20 5.48 -5.53
N LEU A 38 -1.07 4.60 -5.02
CA LEU A 38 -0.91 3.15 -5.16
C LEU A 38 -1.19 2.69 -6.59
N GLU A 39 -2.15 3.30 -7.27
CA GLU A 39 -2.44 2.98 -8.67
C GLU A 39 -1.33 3.47 -9.60
N ILE A 40 -0.71 4.60 -9.29
CA ILE A 40 0.49 5.09 -9.99
C ILE A 40 1.64 4.11 -9.78
N LEU A 41 1.86 3.59 -8.57
CA LEU A 41 2.88 2.56 -8.33
C LEU A 41 2.62 1.29 -9.14
N ILE A 42 1.37 0.79 -9.17
CA ILE A 42 0.99 -0.38 -9.97
C ILE A 42 1.24 -0.12 -11.47
N ALA A 43 0.80 1.03 -11.98
CA ALA A 43 1.01 1.39 -13.38
C ALA A 43 2.50 1.57 -13.71
N ALA A 44 3.27 2.18 -12.82
CA ALA A 44 4.70 2.38 -13.00
C ALA A 44 5.47 1.04 -13.02
N ASP A 45 5.10 0.09 -12.16
CA ASP A 45 5.65 -1.27 -12.17
C ASP A 45 5.35 -1.99 -13.49
N GLU A 46 4.09 -1.96 -13.92
CA GLU A 46 3.66 -2.59 -15.18
C GLU A 46 4.31 -1.97 -16.43
N LEU A 47 4.63 -0.68 -16.37
CA LEU A 47 5.32 0.05 -17.43
C LEU A 47 6.85 0.08 -17.25
N ILE A 48 7.38 -0.62 -16.23
CA ILE A 48 8.81 -0.77 -15.95
C ILE A 48 9.51 0.59 -15.77
N LEU A 49 8.85 1.51 -15.05
CA LEU A 49 9.33 2.86 -14.75
C LEU A 49 10.06 2.89 -13.41
N GLU A 50 11.18 2.17 -13.30
CA GLU A 50 11.90 1.97 -12.02
C GLU A 50 12.26 3.27 -11.29
N ALA A 51 12.71 4.30 -12.02
CA ALA A 51 13.07 5.60 -11.44
C ALA A 51 11.86 6.32 -10.83
N LEU A 52 10.67 6.17 -11.42
CA LEU A 52 9.42 6.70 -10.87
C LEU A 52 9.03 5.96 -9.60
N ILE A 53 9.11 4.63 -9.63
CA ILE A 53 8.83 3.78 -8.47
C ILE A 53 9.74 4.18 -7.31
N ASP A 54 11.05 4.34 -7.56
CA ASP A 54 12.00 4.74 -6.52
C ASP A 54 11.68 6.14 -5.94
N SER A 55 11.36 7.10 -6.81
CA SER A 55 11.00 8.46 -6.41
C SER A 55 9.73 8.50 -5.56
N ILE A 56 8.69 7.73 -5.94
CA ILE A 56 7.44 7.64 -5.16
C ILE A 56 7.69 6.98 -3.80
N GLN A 57 8.53 5.93 -3.75
CA GLN A 57 8.89 5.28 -2.50
C GLN A 57 9.59 6.24 -1.54
N ASP A 58 10.56 7.01 -2.02
CA ASP A 58 11.28 7.97 -1.19
C ASP A 58 10.35 9.06 -0.65
N TYR A 59 9.48 9.62 -1.50
CA TYR A 59 8.48 10.60 -1.07
C TYR A 59 7.53 10.05 0.00
N LEU A 60 7.00 8.83 -0.19
CA LEU A 60 6.10 8.21 0.77
C LEU A 60 6.78 7.92 2.11
N ILE A 61 8.08 7.64 2.11
CA ILE A 61 8.84 7.37 3.33
C ILE A 61 9.21 8.68 4.06
N SER A 62 9.60 9.73 3.33
CA SER A 62 10.03 10.99 3.94
C SER A 62 8.84 11.85 4.40
N GLU A 63 7.83 12.01 3.56
CA GLU A 63 6.69 12.92 3.81
C GLU A 63 5.38 12.16 4.06
N GLY A 64 5.23 10.97 3.49
CA GLY A 64 3.97 10.21 3.46
C GLY A 64 3.81 9.16 4.56
N VAL A 65 4.69 9.08 5.56
CA VAL A 65 4.69 7.94 6.51
C VAL A 65 3.39 7.84 7.32
N ASN A 66 2.80 8.97 7.69
CA ASN A 66 1.50 8.99 8.38
C ASN A 66 0.38 8.48 7.47
N TRP A 67 0.44 8.83 6.18
CA TRP A 67 -0.50 8.30 5.20
C TRP A 67 -0.32 6.78 5.01
N ILE A 68 0.93 6.28 4.99
CA ILE A 68 1.19 4.83 4.99
C ILE A 68 0.54 4.18 6.21
N LYS A 69 0.71 4.79 7.40
CA LYS A 69 0.15 4.28 8.65
C LYS A 69 -1.39 4.21 8.63
N GLU A 70 -2.04 5.27 8.15
CA GLU A 70 -3.50 5.31 8.04
C GLU A 70 -4.05 4.29 7.03
N ASN A 71 -3.28 4.02 5.97
CA ASN A 71 -3.64 3.12 4.88
C ASN A 71 -2.91 1.77 4.95
N PHE A 72 -2.39 1.39 6.12
CA PHE A 72 -1.38 0.34 6.26
C PHE A 72 -1.73 -0.98 5.57
N ILE A 73 -2.95 -1.49 5.78
CA ILE A 73 -3.41 -2.74 5.16
C ILE A 73 -3.43 -2.64 3.63
N LYS A 74 -3.97 -1.53 3.09
CA LYS A 74 -4.04 -1.30 1.63
C LYS A 74 -2.64 -1.22 1.03
N VAL A 75 -1.75 -0.46 1.66
CA VAL A 75 -0.35 -0.33 1.23
C VAL A 75 0.33 -1.69 1.24
N ARG A 76 0.26 -2.43 2.36
CA ARG A 76 0.89 -3.75 2.50
C ARG A 76 0.39 -4.76 1.47
N GLN A 77 -0.92 -4.75 1.15
CA GLN A 77 -1.51 -5.61 0.12
C GLN A 77 -1.04 -5.26 -1.30
N VAL A 78 -0.82 -3.98 -1.61
CA VAL A 78 -0.32 -3.55 -2.91
C VAL A 78 1.17 -3.89 -3.03
N VAL A 79 2.00 -3.46 -2.08
CA VAL A 79 3.45 -3.64 -2.17
C VAL A 79 3.90 -5.09 -2.06
N SER A 80 3.11 -5.98 -1.43
CA SER A 80 3.42 -7.41 -1.41
C SER A 80 3.35 -8.07 -2.79
N ARG A 81 2.70 -7.41 -3.77
CA ARG A 81 2.59 -7.87 -5.16
C ARG A 81 3.59 -7.17 -6.09
N LEU A 82 4.26 -6.13 -5.62
CA LEU A 82 5.18 -5.30 -6.41
C LEU A 82 6.61 -5.50 -5.90
N GLU A 83 7.36 -6.42 -6.51
CA GLU A 83 8.74 -6.72 -6.08
C GLU A 83 9.69 -5.52 -6.17
N SER A 84 9.34 -4.52 -7.00
CA SER A 84 10.03 -3.23 -7.14
C SER A 84 9.89 -2.33 -5.90
N CYS A 85 8.86 -2.52 -5.08
CA CYS A 85 8.50 -1.67 -3.93
C CYS A 85 9.22 -2.04 -2.62
N LYS A 86 10.53 -2.34 -2.69
CA LYS A 86 11.33 -2.85 -1.56
C LYS A 86 11.43 -1.89 -0.39
N LYS A 87 11.55 -0.57 -0.64
CA LYS A 87 11.72 0.43 0.43
C LYS A 87 10.43 0.55 1.26
N ILE A 88 9.28 0.64 0.61
CA ILE A 88 7.99 0.68 1.33
C ILE A 88 7.71 -0.64 2.04
N SER A 89 8.04 -1.79 1.43
CA SER A 89 7.88 -3.10 2.09
C SER A 89 8.64 -3.15 3.42
N LYS A 90 9.93 -2.75 3.41
CA LYS A 90 10.74 -2.68 4.65
C LYS A 90 10.16 -1.71 5.67
N THR A 91 9.68 -0.55 5.23
CA THR A 91 9.01 0.43 6.11
C THR A 91 7.75 -0.18 6.73
N CYS A 92 6.97 -0.95 5.99
CA CYS A 92 5.79 -1.64 6.53
C CYS A 92 6.17 -2.70 7.59
N ASP A 93 7.29 -3.40 7.41
CA ASP A 93 7.80 -4.35 8.39
C ASP A 93 8.25 -3.66 9.68
N VAL A 94 9.00 -2.57 9.58
CA VAL A 94 9.38 -1.75 10.75
C VAL A 94 8.14 -1.20 11.47
N ILE A 95 7.14 -0.70 10.73
CA ILE A 95 5.91 -0.18 11.32
C ILE A 95 5.16 -1.27 12.07
N ILE A 96 5.03 -2.49 11.52
CA ILE A 96 4.27 -3.53 12.23
C ILE A 96 5.02 -4.11 13.42
N GLU A 97 6.35 -4.20 13.34
CA GLU A 97 7.19 -4.59 14.46
C GLU A 97 7.06 -3.61 15.62
N THR A 98 7.09 -2.31 15.34
CA THR A 98 7.07 -1.24 16.36
C THR A 98 5.67 -0.84 16.84
N GLU A 99 4.67 -0.92 15.96
CA GLU A 99 3.29 -0.46 16.22
C GLU A 99 2.24 -1.50 15.76
N PRO A 100 2.23 -2.73 16.30
CA PRO A 100 1.33 -3.80 15.84
C PRO A 100 -0.17 -3.45 15.89
N LYS A 101 -0.53 -2.55 16.82
CA LYS A 101 -1.91 -2.06 17.00
C LYS A 101 -2.45 -1.30 15.77
N ILE A 102 -1.58 -0.88 14.85
CA ILE A 102 -1.96 -0.13 13.65
C ILE A 102 -3.00 -0.87 12.78
N ILE A 103 -2.91 -2.20 12.76
CA ILE A 103 -3.80 -3.06 11.99
C ILE A 103 -5.25 -2.92 12.47
N PHE A 104 -5.46 -2.79 13.78
CA PHE A 104 -6.79 -2.64 14.37
C PHE A 104 -7.38 -1.24 14.17
N LYS A 105 -6.58 -0.26 13.73
CA LYS A 105 -7.02 1.12 13.46
C LYS A 105 -7.41 1.34 12.00
N SER A 106 -7.01 0.44 11.10
CA SER A 106 -7.26 0.60 9.67
C SER A 106 -8.75 0.41 9.34
N LYS A 107 -9.26 1.24 8.41
CA LYS A 107 -10.60 1.07 7.81
C LYS A 107 -10.74 -0.27 7.09
N MET A 108 -9.63 -0.82 6.59
CA MET A 108 -9.56 -2.13 5.91
C MET A 108 -9.10 -3.25 6.84
N SER A 109 -9.18 -3.07 8.17
CA SER A 109 -8.71 -4.07 9.13
C SER A 109 -9.35 -5.45 8.95
N LEU A 110 -10.58 -5.52 8.44
CA LEU A 110 -11.27 -6.79 8.17
C LEU A 110 -10.74 -7.55 6.94
N THR A 111 -9.92 -6.92 6.08
CA THR A 111 -9.32 -7.55 4.90
C THR A 111 -7.91 -8.10 5.15
N ILE A 112 -7.47 -8.10 6.41
CA ILE A 112 -6.19 -8.70 6.79
C ILE A 112 -6.15 -10.19 6.44
N ASP A 113 -5.01 -10.66 5.94
CA ASP A 113 -4.81 -12.07 5.68
C ASP A 113 -4.68 -12.89 6.97
N LYS A 114 -5.06 -14.17 6.90
CA LYS A 114 -5.11 -15.06 8.05
C LYS A 114 -3.74 -15.22 8.72
N ASP A 115 -2.66 -15.28 7.94
CA ASP A 115 -1.33 -15.56 8.48
C ASP A 115 -0.78 -14.36 9.26
N LEU A 116 -0.95 -13.14 8.72
CA LEU A 116 -0.64 -11.91 9.41
C LEU A 116 -1.47 -11.78 10.69
N LEU A 117 -2.78 -12.07 10.63
CA LEU A 117 -3.63 -12.06 11.82
C LEU A 117 -3.14 -13.04 12.90
N ILE A 118 -2.82 -14.28 12.53
CA ILE A 118 -2.28 -15.29 13.45
C ILE A 118 -0.96 -14.81 14.05
N SER A 119 -0.07 -14.23 13.25
CA SER A 119 1.22 -13.71 13.75
C SER A 119 1.04 -12.62 14.79
N LEU A 120 0.05 -11.74 14.64
CA LEU A 120 -0.25 -10.68 15.59
C LEU A 120 -0.83 -11.24 16.90
N LEU A 121 -1.71 -12.23 16.81
CA LEU A 121 -2.32 -12.84 18.00
C LEU A 121 -1.30 -13.59 18.87
N LYS A 122 -0.19 -14.04 18.28
CA LYS A 122 0.90 -14.70 19.01
C LYS A 122 1.81 -13.73 19.76
N ARG A 123 1.68 -12.42 19.53
CA ARG A 123 2.51 -11.40 20.18
C ARG A 123 2.04 -11.15 21.60
N GLU A 124 2.97 -11.27 22.55
CA GLU A 124 2.71 -10.93 23.96
C GLU A 124 2.76 -9.41 24.22
N ASP A 125 3.37 -8.63 23.32
CA ASP A 125 3.59 -7.19 23.44
C ASP A 125 2.51 -6.34 22.76
N LEU A 126 1.40 -6.94 22.32
CA LEU A 126 0.31 -6.23 21.62
C LEU A 126 -0.40 -5.19 22.52
N ASP A 127 -0.23 -5.25 23.85
CA ASP A 127 -0.75 -4.29 24.84
C ASP A 127 -2.20 -3.83 24.55
N MET A 128 -3.08 -4.80 24.29
CA MET A 128 -4.48 -4.55 23.92
C MET A 128 -5.38 -5.48 24.74
N LYS A 129 -6.49 -4.94 25.26
CA LYS A 129 -7.43 -5.74 26.06
C LYS A 129 -7.94 -6.91 25.23
N GLU A 130 -7.86 -8.13 25.77
CA GLU A 130 -8.29 -9.36 25.11
C GLU A 130 -9.71 -9.26 24.56
N ILE A 131 -10.64 -8.65 25.30
CA ILE A 131 -12.03 -8.46 24.84
C ILE A 131 -12.13 -7.68 23.52
N LYS A 132 -11.22 -6.72 23.27
CA LYS A 132 -11.18 -5.98 22.01
C LYS A 132 -10.64 -6.84 20.88
N ILE A 133 -9.67 -7.70 21.17
CA ILE A 133 -9.11 -8.65 20.20
C ILE A 133 -10.19 -9.67 19.80
N TRP A 134 -10.92 -10.21 20.78
CA TRP A 134 -12.03 -11.12 20.54
C TRP A 134 -13.15 -10.51 19.69
N ASP A 135 -13.60 -9.29 20.02
CA ASP A 135 -14.61 -8.58 19.22
C ASP A 135 -14.14 -8.35 17.76
N PHE A 136 -12.86 -8.00 17.58
CA PHE A 136 -12.27 -7.88 16.25
C PHE A 136 -12.27 -9.23 15.50
N LEU A 137 -11.87 -10.32 16.15
CA LEU A 137 -11.80 -11.65 15.53
C LEU A 137 -13.16 -12.15 15.06
N VAL A 138 -14.22 -11.91 15.84
CA VAL A 138 -15.59 -12.25 15.45
C VAL A 138 -16.01 -11.47 14.20
N LYS A 139 -15.78 -10.16 14.19
CA LYS A 139 -16.08 -9.31 13.02
C LYS A 139 -15.29 -9.72 11.78
N TRP A 140 -14.01 -10.04 11.95
CA TRP A 140 -13.15 -10.53 10.88
C TRP A 140 -13.66 -11.87 10.35
N GLY A 141 -13.96 -12.82 11.23
CA GLY A 141 -14.48 -14.13 10.82
C GLY A 141 -15.77 -14.04 10.00
N ILE A 142 -16.69 -13.14 10.38
CA ILE A 142 -17.93 -12.87 9.63
C ILE A 142 -17.65 -12.21 8.28
N ALA A 143 -16.64 -11.34 8.19
CA ALA A 143 -16.29 -10.69 6.93
C ALA A 143 -15.59 -11.64 5.93
N GLN A 144 -15.02 -12.74 6.41
CA GLN A 144 -14.29 -13.74 5.61
C GLN A 144 -15.13 -14.97 5.27
N SER A 145 -16.34 -15.09 5.83
CA SER A 145 -17.30 -16.17 5.55
C SER A 145 -18.19 -15.85 4.35
#